data_AF-A0A318KJL6-F1
#
_entry.id   AF-A0A318KJL6-F1
#
_cell.length_a   1.000
_cell.length_b   1.000
_cell.length_c   1.000
_cell.angle_alpha   90.00
_cell.angle_beta   90.00
_cell.angle_gamma   90.00
#
_symmetry.space_group_name_H-M   'P 1'
#
loop_
_entity.id
_entity.type
_entity.pdbx_description
1 polymer ?
#
loop_
_entity_poly.entity_id
_entity_poly.type
_entity_poly.pdbx_seq_one_letter_code
_entity_poly.pdbx_strand_id
1 'polypeptide(L)' 'MTDEEKYKLALFMVVRNSKVMPVGLSLGKSMTDINKKSIETCETIVKSIDFEAARKDYENGKQACNNSKRN' A
#
# COMPACT_ATOMS: atom_id res chain seq x y z
N MET A 1 -17.17 0.34 -8.67
CA MET A 1 -15.84 0.45 -8.08
C MET A 1 -14.80 0.22 -9.18
N THR A 2 -14.03 1.24 -9.50
CA THR A 2 -12.95 1.18 -10.50
C THR A 2 -11.74 0.40 -9.97
N ASP A 3 -10.83 -0.02 -10.84
CA ASP A 3 -9.61 -0.69 -10.38
C ASP A 3 -8.72 0.24 -9.55
N GLU A 4 -8.71 1.55 -9.85
CA GLU A 4 -8.04 2.55 -9.02
C GLU A 4 -8.61 2.58 -7.59
N GLU A 5 -9.94 2.56 -7.44
CA GLU A 5 -10.57 2.50 -6.13
C GLU A 5 -10.24 1.19 -5.39
N LYS A 6 -10.20 0.05 -6.09
CA LYS A 6 -9.78 -1.23 -5.50
C LYS A 6 -8.34 -1.18 -5.00
N TYR A 7 -7.41 -0.63 -5.78
CA TYR A 7 -6.02 -0.50 -5.36
C TYR A 7 -5.84 0.46 -4.18
N LYS A 8 -6.59 1.56 -4.13
CA LYS A 8 -6.62 2.46 -2.96
C LYS A 8 -7.07 1.74 -1.70
N LEU A 9 -8.15 0.96 -1.78
CA LEU A 9 -8.65 0.16 -0.66
C LEU A 9 -7.67 -0.94 -0.26
N ALA A 10 -7.01 -1.58 -1.22
CA ALA A 10 -5.99 -2.59 -0.96
C ALA A 10 -4.80 -2.00 -0.18
N LEU A 11 -4.28 -0.84 -0.60
CA LEU A 11 -3.22 -0.13 0.12
C LEU A 11 -3.66 0.23 1.55
N PHE A 12 -4.85 0.79 1.70
CA PHE A 12 -5.42 1.11 3.02
C PHE A 12 -5.47 -0.11 3.93
N MET A 13 -5.97 -1.25 3.43
CA MET A 13 -6.08 -2.48 4.21
C MET A 13 -4.71 -3.03 4.63
N VAL A 14 -3.72 -3.00 3.73
CA VAL A 14 -2.35 -3.41 4.05
C VAL A 14 -1.75 -2.51 5.13
N VAL A 15 -1.80 -1.18 4.95
CA VAL A 15 -1.24 -0.21 5.91
C VAL A 15 -1.96 -0.30 7.26
N ARG A 16 -3.29 -0.33 7.26
CA ARG A 16 -4.11 -0.45 8.46
C ARG A 16 -3.75 -1.70 9.23
N ASN A 17 -3.85 -2.88 8.60
CA ASN A 17 -3.78 -4.14 9.33
C ASN A 17 -2.35 -4.50 9.75
N SER A 18 -1.34 -4.15 8.93
CA SER A 18 0.04 -4.55 9.19
C SER A 18 0.86 -3.55 10.00
N LYS A 19 0.52 -2.25 9.96
CA LYS A 19 1.32 -1.20 10.60
C LYS A 19 0.55 -0.42 11.66
N VAL A 20 -0.60 0.13 11.31
CA VAL A 20 -1.28 1.11 12.17
C VAL A 20 -2.11 0.45 13.25
N MET A 21 -2.87 -0.59 12.91
CA MET A 21 -3.75 -1.29 13.84
C MET A 21 -3.01 -1.95 15.00
N PRO A 22 -1.92 -2.73 14.80
CA PRO A 22 -1.23 -3.36 15.93
C PRO A 22 -0.77 -2.36 16.98
N VAL A 23 -0.19 -1.24 16.53
CA VAL A 23 0.27 -0.16 17.41
C VAL A 23 -0.93 0.57 18.03
N GLY A 24 -1.94 0.90 17.25
CA GLY A 24 -3.14 1.57 17.74
C GLY A 24 -3.87 0.78 18.83
N LEU A 25 -4.01 -0.53 18.65
CA LEU A 25 -4.62 -1.42 19.64
C LEU A 25 -3.78 -1.48 20.93
N SER A 26 -2.45 -1.57 20.83
CA SER A 26 -1.56 -1.55 22.01
C SER A 26 -1.65 -0.23 22.80
N LEU A 27 -2.01 0.87 22.13
CA LEU A 27 -2.20 2.19 22.72
C LEU A 27 -3.66 2.46 23.15
N GLY A 28 -4.53 1.45 23.10
CA GLY A 28 -5.95 1.57 23.46
C GLY A 28 -6.75 2.50 22.55
N LYS A 29 -6.32 2.70 21.30
CA LYS A 29 -7.01 3.59 20.35
C LYS A 29 -8.27 2.95 19.78
N SER A 30 -9.24 3.82 19.48
CA SER A 30 -10.48 3.40 18.82
C SER A 30 -10.21 2.96 17.37
N MET A 31 -11.12 2.16 16.81
CA MET A 31 -11.00 1.78 15.40
C MET A 31 -11.14 2.97 14.46
N THR A 32 -11.91 3.99 14.84
CA THR A 32 -12.03 5.25 14.11
C THR A 32 -10.69 5.97 14.01
N ASP A 33 -9.96 6.07 15.13
CA ASP A 33 -8.62 6.69 15.15
C ASP A 33 -7.61 5.89 14.33
N ILE A 34 -7.66 4.56 14.43
CA ILE A 34 -6.82 3.65 13.63
C ILE A 34 -7.09 3.85 12.14
N ASN A 35 -8.36 3.92 11.73
CA ASN A 35 -8.73 4.14 10.34
C ASN A 35 -8.27 5.51 9.84
N LYS A 36 -8.50 6.57 10.62
CA LYS A 36 -8.04 7.93 10.28
C LYS A 36 -6.51 7.96 10.09
N LYS A 37 -5.77 7.40 11.04
CA LYS A 37 -4.30 7.35 10.97
C LYS A 37 -3.80 6.51 9.79
N SER A 38 -4.53 5.46 9.44
CA SER A 38 -4.21 4.63 8.27
C SER A 38 -4.37 5.41 6.97
N ILE A 39 -5.41 6.24 6.83
CA ILE A 39 -5.61 7.13 5.68
C ILE A 39 -4.47 8.15 5.60
N GLU A 40 -4.17 8.86 6.69
CA GLU A 40 -3.05 9.83 6.75
C GLU A 40 -1.70 9.19 6.38
N THR A 41 -1.49 7.94 6.81
CA THR A 41 -0.27 7.18 6.49
C THR A 41 -0.22 6.83 5.00
N CYS A 42 -1.34 6.41 4.40
CA CYS A 42 -1.41 6.15 2.96
C CYS A 42 -1.11 7.40 2.13
N GLU A 43 -1.66 8.55 2.51
CA GLU A 43 -1.37 9.83 1.84
C GLU A 43 0.11 10.19 1.92
N THR A 44 0.73 9.96 3.09
CA THR A 44 2.16 10.20 3.29
C THR A 44 3.00 9.28 2.40
N ILE A 45 2.66 7.99 2.34
CA ILE A 45 3.33 7.01 1.47
C ILE A 45 3.26 7.46 0.01
N VAL A 46 2.06 7.78 -0.49
CA VAL A 46 1.88 8.22 -1.89
C VAL A 46 2.69 9.47 -2.19
N LYS A 47 2.72 10.46 -1.29
CA LYS A 47 3.53 11.67 -1.46
C LYS A 47 5.04 11.41 -1.44
N SER A 48 5.48 10.34 -0.79
CA SER A 48 6.91 10.00 -0.64
C SER A 48 7.48 9.15 -1.78
N ILE A 49 6.63 8.56 -2.62
CA ILE A 49 7.06 7.66 -3.70
C ILE A 49 7.47 8.47 -4.93
N ASP A 50 8.67 8.18 -5.45
CA ASP A 50 9.02 8.50 -6.83
C ASP A 50 8.35 7.47 -7.76
N PHE A 51 7.25 7.87 -8.39
CA PHE A 51 6.45 6.97 -9.23
C PHE A 51 7.11 6.61 -10.55
N GLU A 52 8.05 7.42 -11.05
CA GLU A 52 8.79 7.08 -12.27
C GLU A 52 9.78 5.95 -11.97
N ALA A 53 10.52 6.06 -10.86
CA ALA A 53 11.38 4.98 -10.38
C ALA A 53 10.59 3.70 -10.07
N ALA A 54 9.47 3.83 -9.33
CA ALA A 54 8.63 2.68 -8.97
C ALA A 54 8.04 1.96 -10.20
N ARG A 55 7.66 2.72 -11.25
CA ARG A 55 7.17 2.14 -12.50
C ARG A 55 8.27 1.35 -13.20
N LYS A 56 9.47 1.91 -13.29
CA LYS A 56 10.63 1.24 -13.90
C LYS A 56 10.91 -0.09 -13.21
N ASP A 57 10.90 -0.11 -11.88
CA ASP A 57 11.12 -1.35 -11.10
C ASP A 57 10.02 -2.39 -11.35
N TYR A 58 8.75 -1.96 -11.40
CA TYR A 58 7.63 -2.84 -11.73
C TYR A 58 7.76 -3.47 -13.12
N GLU A 59 8.11 -2.67 -14.13
CA GLU A 59 8.28 -3.13 -15.51
C GLU A 59 9.45 -4.12 -15.63
N ASN A 60 10.57 -3.82 -14.98
CA ASN A 60 11.72 -4.73 -14.93
C ASN A 60 11.34 -6.09 -14.30
N GLY A 61 10.61 -6.07 -13.18
CA GLY A 61 10.13 -7.30 -12.54
C GLY A 61 9.16 -8.09 -13.43
N LYS A 62 8.27 -7.40 -14.15
CA LYS A 62 7.34 -8.03 -15.10
C LYS A 62 8.08 -8.68 -16.27
N GLN A 63 9.10 -8.03 -16.82
CA GLN A 63 9.92 -8.58 -17.90
C GLN A 63 10.67 -9.84 -17.44
N ALA A 64 11.30 -9.79 -16.26
CA ALA A 64 11.99 -10.95 -15.68
C ALA A 64 11.06 -12.16 -15.50
N CYS A 65 9.85 -11.94 -14.97
CA CYS A 65 8.84 -12.98 -14.78
C CYS A 65 8.34 -13.60 -16.11
N ASN A 66 8.28 -12.82 -17.18
CA ASN A 66 7.88 -13.32 -18.49
C ASN A 66 8.99 -14.16 -19.14
N ASN A 67 10.24 -13.78 -18.96
CA ASN A 67 11.38 -14.52 -19.51
C ASN A 67 11.60 -15.85 -18.79
N SER A 68 11.35 -15.91 -17.48
CA SER A 68 11.45 -17.17 -16.71
C SER A 68 10.37 -18.20 -17.03
N LYS A 69 9.29 -17.82 -17.72
CA LYS A 69 8.21 -18.73 -18.15
C LYS A 69 8.43 -19.31 -19.56
N ARG A 70 9.44 -18.84 -20.28
CA ARG A 70 9.76 -19.24 -21.66
C ARG A 70 10.92 -20.24 -21.75
N ASN A 71 11.63 -20.47 -20.64
CA ASN A 71 12.68 -21.47 -20.49
C ASN A 71 12.15 -22.66 -19.68
#